data_AF-A0A661TFQ3-F1
#
_entry.id   AF-A0A661TFQ3-F1
#
_cell.length_a   1.000
_cell.length_b   1.000
_cell.length_c   1.000
_cell.angle_alpha   90.00
_cell.angle_beta   90.00
_cell.angle_gamma   90.00
#
_symmetry.space_group_name_H-M   'P 1'
#
loop_
_entity.id
_entity.type
_entity.pdbx_description
1 polymer ?
#
loop_
_entity_poly.entity_id
_entity_poly.type
_entity_poly.pdbx_seq_one_letter_code
_entity_poly.pdbx_strand_id
1 'polypeptide(L)'
;MVLGHSQCGAVTAAVSGGEPEGHISSLTAAIRPALDRTQDQNGDRVDDTARENAKLVAETLKLSTPALTDRVNRGKLLIVAAFYNLDTGLVDILE
;
A
#
# COMPACT_ATOMS: atom_id res chain seq x y z
N MET A 1 5.90 -2.25 10.48
CA MET A 1 5.38 -2.97 9.30
C MET A 1 4.22 -2.18 8.75
N VAL A 2 4.10 -2.12 7.43
CA VAL A 2 2.92 -1.63 6.70
C VAL A 2 2.24 -2.84 6.10
N LEU A 3 1.00 -3.11 6.48
CA LEU A 3 0.28 -4.32 6.06
C LEU A 3 -0.87 -3.95 5.12
N GLY A 4 -0.72 -4.30 3.85
CA GLY A 4 -1.86 -4.39 2.91
C GLY A 4 -2.60 -5.70 3.11
N HIS A 5 -3.77 -5.85 2.49
CA HIS A 5 -4.53 -7.10 2.57
C HIS A 5 -5.33 -7.37 1.29
N SER A 6 -5.71 -8.63 1.09
CA SER A 6 -6.55 -9.02 -0.05
C SER A 6 -7.93 -8.39 0.02
N GLN A 7 -8.57 -8.24 -1.15
CA GLN A 7 -9.94 -7.73 -1.29
C GLN A 7 -10.15 -6.35 -0.62
N CYS A 8 -9.12 -5.49 -0.67
CA CYS A 8 -9.18 -4.19 0.01
C CYS A 8 -10.23 -3.26 -0.62
N GLY A 9 -11.23 -2.85 0.15
CA GLY A 9 -12.34 -2.02 -0.34
C GLY A 9 -11.91 -0.63 -0.83
N ALA A 10 -10.93 0.01 -0.17
CA ALA A 10 -10.42 1.31 -0.61
C ALA A 10 -9.66 1.21 -1.94
N VAL A 11 -8.89 0.13 -2.12
CA VAL A 11 -8.20 -0.15 -3.38
C VAL A 11 -9.19 -0.55 -4.48
N THR A 12 -10.21 -1.32 -4.15
CA THR A 12 -11.31 -1.66 -5.07
C THR A 12 -11.99 -0.40 -5.58
N ALA A 13 -12.28 0.56 -4.69
CA ALA A 13 -12.84 1.85 -5.08
C ALA A 13 -11.90 2.65 -5.98
N ALA A 14 -10.60 2.66 -5.69
CA ALA A 14 -9.60 3.33 -6.53
C ALA A 14 -9.48 2.67 -7.92
N VAL A 15 -9.50 1.34 -8.00
CA VAL A 15 -9.43 0.56 -9.25
C VAL A 15 -10.69 0.73 -10.10
N SER A 16 -11.87 0.69 -9.47
CA SER A 16 -13.16 0.81 -10.15
C SER A 16 -13.37 2.20 -10.78
N GLY A 17 -12.68 3.21 -10.26
CA GLY A 17 -12.81 4.59 -10.70
C GLY A 17 -14.12 5.24 -10.25
N GLY A 18 -14.46 6.36 -10.90
CA GLY A 18 -15.59 7.23 -10.52
C GLY A 18 -15.16 8.41 -9.65
N GLU A 19 -16.14 9.23 -9.26
CA GLU A 19 -15.93 10.36 -8.35
C GLU A 19 -16.40 9.99 -6.93
N PRO A 20 -15.51 9.50 -6.07
CA PRO A 20 -15.84 9.25 -4.68
C PRO A 20 -16.20 10.55 -3.96
N GLU A 21 -17.35 10.57 -3.31
CA GLU A 21 -17.85 11.75 -2.59
C GLU A 21 -17.13 11.95 -1.24
N GLY A 22 -17.08 13.20 -0.80
CA GLY A 22 -16.55 13.58 0.51
C GLY A 22 -15.10 13.12 0.74
N HIS A 23 -14.84 12.56 1.92
CA HIS A 23 -13.50 12.16 2.35
C HIS A 23 -12.96 10.91 1.66
N ILE A 24 -13.77 10.19 0.86
CA ILE A 24 -13.28 9.01 0.14
C ILE A 24 -12.35 9.43 -1.02
N SER A 25 -12.54 10.63 -1.57
CA SER A 25 -11.67 11.20 -2.61
C SER A 25 -10.20 11.31 -2.20
N SER A 26 -9.91 11.63 -0.94
CA SER A 26 -8.53 11.70 -0.47
C SER A 26 -7.89 10.31 -0.37
N LEU A 27 -8.68 9.29 -0.03
CA LEU A 27 -8.21 7.90 0.03
C LEU A 27 -7.87 7.37 -1.36
N THR A 28 -8.76 7.55 -2.35
CA THR A 28 -8.50 7.09 -3.72
C THR A 28 -7.34 7.87 -4.36
N ALA A 29 -7.22 9.17 -4.07
CA ALA A 29 -6.07 9.97 -4.50
C ALA A 29 -4.75 9.46 -3.90
N ALA A 30 -4.73 9.07 -2.63
CA ALA A 30 -3.54 8.51 -1.97
C ALA A 30 -3.14 7.13 -2.54
N ILE A 31 -4.10 6.34 -3.03
CA ILE A 31 -3.87 5.01 -3.62
C ILE A 31 -3.46 5.11 -5.09
N ARG A 32 -3.84 6.18 -5.80
CA ARG A 32 -3.60 6.33 -7.25
C ARG A 32 -2.15 6.05 -7.71
N PRO A 33 -1.10 6.48 -7.00
CA PRO A 33 0.28 6.16 -7.39
C PRO A 33 0.57 4.64 -7.42
N ALA A 34 -0.06 3.85 -6.56
CA ALA A 34 0.06 2.39 -6.59
C ALA A 34 -0.69 1.77 -7.78
N LEU A 35 -1.86 2.33 -8.10
CA LEU A 35 -2.68 1.91 -9.23
C LEU A 35 -1.96 2.16 -10.56
N ASP A 36 -1.26 3.29 -10.68
CA ASP A 36 -0.52 3.67 -11.89
C ASP A 36 0.68 2.74 -12.13
N ARG A 37 1.30 2.22 -11.07
CA ARG A 37 2.45 1.29 -11.15
C ARG A 37 2.07 -0.16 -11.44
N THR A 38 0.80 -0.50 -11.35
CA THR A 38 0.26 -1.86 -11.51
C THR A 38 -0.59 -2.02 -12.78
N GLN A 39 -0.65 -1.00 -13.65
CA GLN A 39 -1.51 -1.00 -14.84
C GLN A 39 -1.19 -2.12 -15.84
N ASP A 40 0.07 -2.52 -15.96
CA ASP A 40 0.53 -3.51 -16.95
C ASP A 40 0.67 -4.94 -16.38
N GLN A 41 0.22 -5.18 -15.15
CA GLN A 41 0.36 -6.48 -14.51
C GLN A 41 -0.77 -7.44 -14.93
N ASN A 42 -0.41 -8.66 -15.31
CA ASN A 42 -1.36 -9.74 -15.53
C ASN A 42 -1.70 -10.38 -14.17
N GLY A 43 -2.88 -10.11 -13.61
CA GLY A 43 -3.23 -10.60 -12.27
C GLY A 43 -4.51 -9.99 -11.68
N ASP A 44 -4.67 -10.16 -10.37
CA ASP A 44 -5.70 -9.48 -9.59
C ASP A 44 -5.24 -8.05 -9.31
N ARG A 45 -5.74 -7.12 -10.12
CA ARG A 45 -5.39 -5.71 -10.05
C ARG A 45 -5.64 -5.08 -8.67
N VAL A 46 -6.65 -5.54 -7.92
CA VAL A 46 -6.94 -5.00 -6.59
C VAL A 46 -5.85 -5.42 -5.61
N ASP A 47 -5.55 -6.71 -5.55
CA ASP A 47 -4.54 -7.22 -4.62
C ASP A 47 -3.13 -6.73 -4.99
N ASP A 48 -2.80 -6.66 -6.29
CA ASP A 48 -1.53 -6.14 -6.76
C ASP A 48 -1.36 -4.64 -6.44
N THR A 49 -2.42 -3.84 -6.63
CA THR A 49 -2.43 -2.44 -6.21
C THR A 49 -2.29 -2.33 -4.68
N ALA A 50 -2.92 -3.21 -3.90
CA ALA A 50 -2.80 -3.21 -2.44
C ALA A 50 -1.37 -3.55 -1.98
N ARG A 51 -0.69 -4.50 -2.63
CA ARG A 51 0.73 -4.82 -2.40
C ARG A 51 1.61 -3.61 -2.69
N GLU A 52 1.45 -2.99 -3.86
CA GLU A 52 2.25 -1.82 -4.24
C GLU A 52 1.98 -0.62 -3.34
N ASN A 53 0.73 -0.42 -2.92
CA ASN A 53 0.38 0.63 -1.97
C ASN A 53 1.08 0.43 -0.61
N ALA A 54 1.15 -0.80 -0.10
CA ALA A 54 1.90 -1.10 1.12
C ALA A 54 3.40 -0.78 0.98
N LYS A 55 4.00 -1.09 -0.18
CA LYS A 55 5.40 -0.73 -0.48
C LYS A 55 5.60 0.79 -0.50
N LEU A 56 4.76 1.52 -1.23
CA LEU A 56 4.81 2.97 -1.33
C LEU A 56 4.68 3.68 0.03
N VAL A 57 3.76 3.22 0.87
CA VAL A 57 3.59 3.76 2.22
C VAL A 57 4.81 3.43 3.08
N ALA A 58 5.37 2.22 2.98
CA ALA A 58 6.59 1.87 3.69
C ALA A 58 7.77 2.76 3.28
N GLU A 59 7.96 3.03 1.99
CA GLU A 59 8.98 3.96 1.49
C GLU A 59 8.74 5.39 2.01
N THR A 60 7.50 5.86 1.97
CA THR A 60 7.14 7.17 2.51
C THR A 60 7.50 7.29 4.01
N LEU A 61 7.24 6.24 4.79
CA LEU A 61 7.59 6.20 6.21
C LEU A 61 9.10 6.15 6.45
N LYS A 62 9.87 5.46 5.60
CA LYS A 62 11.35 5.47 5.67
C LYS A 62 11.89 6.90 5.46
N LEU A 63 11.24 7.69 4.61
CA LEU A 63 11.61 9.08 4.31
C LEU A 63 10.95 10.12 5.24
N SER A 64 10.13 9.69 6.20
CA SER A 64 9.40 10.59 7.11
C SER A 64 10.31 11.17 8.20
N THR A 65 10.77 12.39 7.95
CA THR A 65 11.56 13.19 8.91
C THR A 65 10.70 13.93 9.92
N PRO A 66 11.22 14.19 11.15
CA PRO A 66 12.51 13.75 11.66
C PRO A 66 12.46 12.36 12.35
N ALA A 67 11.27 11.85 12.69
CA ALA A 67 11.12 10.80 13.70
C ALA A 67 11.54 9.40 13.25
N LEU A 68 11.23 9.01 12.01
CA LEU A 68 11.44 7.63 11.55
C LEU A 68 12.76 7.49 10.79
N THR A 69 13.04 8.40 9.85
CA THR A 69 14.22 8.35 8.98
C THR A 69 15.53 8.22 9.76
N ASP A 70 15.70 9.00 10.82
CA ASP A 70 16.90 8.98 11.66
C ASP A 70 17.07 7.64 12.43
N ARG A 71 15.96 6.98 12.78
CA ARG A 71 16.01 5.63 13.38
C ARG A 71 16.28 4.55 12.34
N VAL A 72 15.74 4.68 11.13
CA VAL A 72 16.00 3.78 9.99
C VAL A 72 17.47 3.87 9.58
N ASN A 73 18.00 5.07 9.36
CA ASN A 73 19.39 5.29 8.93
C ASN A 73 20.43 4.77 9.92
N ARG A 74 20.11 4.77 11.23
CA ARG A 74 20.97 4.20 12.28
C ARG A 74 20.74 2.71 12.52
N GLY A 75 19.91 2.05 11.72
CA GLY A 75 19.57 0.63 11.89
C GLY A 75 18.78 0.31 13.17
N LYS A 76 18.21 1.32 13.85
CA LYS A 76 17.43 1.15 15.09
C LYS A 76 15.95 0.87 14.82
N LEU A 77 15.51 1.01 13.58
CA LEU A 77 14.14 0.74 13.14
C LEU A 77 14.19 0.12 11.75
N LEU A 78 13.47 -0.99 11.57
CA LEU A 78 13.21 -1.57 10.26
C LEU A 78 11.74 -1.35 9.89
N ILE A 79 11.49 -0.83 8.70
CA ILE A 79 10.15 -0.68 8.13
C ILE A 79 10.05 -1.63 6.95
N VAL A 80 9.16 -2.61 7.07
CA VAL A 80 8.85 -3.61 6.02
C VAL A 80 7.42 -3.42 5.53
N ALA A 81 7.20 -3.66 4.24
CA ALA A 81 5.88 -3.85 3.67
C ALA A 81 5.49 -5.33 3.73
N ALA A 82 4.21 -5.61 3.90
CA ALA A 82 3.67 -6.95 3.97
C ALA A 82 2.26 -6.99 3.37
N PHE A 83 1.81 -8.19 3.00
CA PHE A 83 0.48 -8.42 2.46
C PHE A 83 -0.20 -9.58 3.20
N TYR A 84 -1.41 -9.35 3.69
CA TYR A 84 -2.23 -10.37 4.35
C TYR A 84 -3.28 -10.94 3.40
N ASN A 85 -3.25 -12.24 3.17
CA ASN A 85 -4.28 -12.92 2.41
C ASN A 85 -5.40 -13.41 3.35
N LEU A 86 -6.60 -12.83 3.22
CA LEU A 86 -7.77 -13.15 4.06
C LEU A 86 -8.24 -14.61 3.93
N ASP A 87 -8.13 -15.20 2.73
CA ASP A 87 -8.63 -16.55 2.46
C ASP A 87 -7.75 -17.63 3.10
N THR A 88 -6.45 -17.38 3.19
CA THR A 88 -5.45 -18.33 3.72
C THR A 88 -4.97 -18.01 5.12
N GLY A 89 -5.12 -16.75 5.57
CA GLY A 89 -4.57 -16.26 6.84
C GLY A 89 -3.06 -16.04 6.82
N LEU A 90 -2.41 -16.12 5.65
CA LEU A 90 -0.96 -15.97 5.51
C LEU A 90 -0.55 -14.50 5.32
N VAL A 91 0.65 -14.18 5.81
CA VAL A 91 1.29 -12.87 5.61
C VAL A 91 2.55 -13.05 4.80
N ASP A 92 2.61 -12.40 3.64
CA ASP A 92 3.79 -12.33 2.80
C ASP A 92 4.58 -11.06 3.12
N ILE A 93 5.86 -11.19 3.42
CA ILE A 93 6.76 -10.03 3.49
C ILE A 93 7.09 -9.62 2.06
N LEU A 94 6.86 -8.35 1.74
CA LEU A 94 7.07 -7.81 0.40
C LEU A 94 8.47 -7.18 0.33
N GLU A 95 9.28 -7.64 -0.62
CA GLU A 95 10.58 -7.04 -0.96
C GLU A 95 10.44 -5.71 -1.70
#